data_AF-A0A9P4IA18-F1
#
_entry.id   AF-A0A9P4IA18-F1
#
_cell.length_a   1.000
_cell.length_b   1.000
_cell.length_c   1.000
_cell.angle_alpha   90.00
_cell.angle_beta   90.00
_cell.angle_gamma   90.00
#
_symmetry.space_group_name_H-M   'P 1'
#
loop_
_entity.id
_entity.type
_entity.pdbx_description
1 polymer ?
#
loop_
_entity_poly.entity_id
_entity_poly.type
_entity_poly.pdbx_seq_one_letter_code
_entity_poly.pdbx_strand_id
1 'polypeptide(L)'
;MLVSLTVGKVDAGVAVLLTEDKRLIEFPSVLLPPDISSGSIVDVTVSRNLTSESLAASKFAALQDTIYRTFGAHSPSAPVLRCRNATQTSVVLEWDAIDFATSELRSLSLYRNGQKAGNIPRPRDMMSTKISGLAVDTEYTFHLVLRTSAGTFSSEKLTVRTHKMTQLSGITVSPGIMPASLLTSLKETIDRMGARMIEGVRIDTTHFVTTEGRGRDWEKAVEMNVPVVVPDWVKGCEREGRIVGVRGYYLNADPRLRQMGTPTQGQPPPPPPQQQQGSQEQLPVRPRTPIQSPRTEVTPPTPDQPHPPVQMHAPTSAPIQEAEPPSTSSSVPQQSRPEHEADTSTLGGETLAEKRASLEDDDDDENDELSTNGNGDTGKDEDEDYARQRELAEGALSKARGRADEGAAQGAPAQAQGQEEAGDFDEVAL
;
A
#
# COMPACT_ATOMS: atom_id res chain seq x y z
N MET A 1 -33.40 51.05 14.58
CA MET A 1 -33.82 52.10 13.63
C MET A 1 -35.22 51.74 13.17
N LEU A 2 -36.16 52.68 13.20
CA LEU A 2 -37.49 52.53 12.63
C LEU A 2 -37.53 53.37 11.36
N VAL A 3 -38.07 52.83 10.26
CA VAL A 3 -38.23 53.56 9.00
C VAL A 3 -39.59 53.22 8.40
N SER A 4 -40.44 54.23 8.25
CA SER A 4 -41.72 54.10 7.52
C SER A 4 -41.45 54.20 6.01
N LEU A 5 -41.98 53.25 5.24
CA LEU A 5 -41.77 53.13 3.80
C LEU A 5 -43.09 53.00 3.06
N THR A 6 -43.28 53.74 1.97
CA THR A 6 -44.47 53.64 1.11
C THR A 6 -44.26 52.57 0.04
N VAL A 7 -45.20 51.64 -0.07
CA VAL A 7 -45.22 50.61 -1.13
C VAL A 7 -45.61 51.24 -2.45
N GLY A 8 -44.70 51.30 -3.41
CA GLY A 8 -44.95 51.81 -4.77
C GLY A 8 -45.64 50.76 -5.64
N LYS A 9 -44.90 49.73 -6.04
CA LYS A 9 -45.40 48.62 -6.88
C LYS A 9 -45.19 47.29 -6.16
N VAL A 10 -46.15 46.37 -6.27
CA VAL A 10 -46.01 44.99 -5.78
C VAL A 10 -46.12 44.04 -6.97
N ASP A 11 -45.09 43.21 -7.19
CA ASP A 11 -45.11 42.09 -8.11
C ASP A 11 -44.94 40.76 -7.35
N ALA A 12 -45.17 39.63 -8.02
CA ALA A 12 -45.22 38.29 -7.43
C ALA A 12 -43.88 37.76 -6.85
N GLY A 13 -42.81 38.56 -6.83
CA GLY A 13 -41.53 38.22 -6.20
C GLY A 13 -40.78 39.40 -5.58
N VAL A 14 -40.96 40.62 -6.11
CA VAL A 14 -40.34 41.85 -5.61
C VAL A 14 -41.41 42.92 -5.46
N ALA A 15 -41.32 43.70 -4.38
CA ALA A 15 -42.03 44.95 -4.18
C ALA A 15 -41.04 46.12 -4.18
N VAL A 16 -41.49 47.26 -4.69
CA VAL A 16 -40.76 48.52 -4.70
C VAL A 16 -41.21 49.35 -3.51
N LEU A 17 -40.33 49.59 -2.55
CA LEU A 17 -40.55 50.45 -1.40
C LEU A 17 -39.89 51.82 -1.62
N LEU A 18 -40.54 52.88 -1.15
CA LEU A 18 -40.11 54.27 -1.31
C LEU A 18 -39.98 54.95 0.05
N THR A 19 -38.85 55.64 0.25
CA THR A 19 -38.58 56.49 1.42
C THR A 19 -39.13 57.91 1.21
N GLU A 20 -39.28 58.68 2.29
CA GLU A 20 -39.61 60.11 2.21
C GLU A 20 -38.56 60.93 1.44
N ASP A 21 -37.28 60.55 1.55
CA ASP A 21 -36.18 61.15 0.76
C ASP A 21 -36.00 60.55 -0.64
N LYS A 22 -37.06 59.87 -1.15
CA LYS A 22 -37.23 59.40 -2.54
C LYS A 22 -36.23 58.34 -3.00
N ARG A 23 -35.55 57.65 -2.08
CA ARG A 23 -34.82 56.41 -2.39
C ARG A 23 -35.79 55.30 -2.69
N LEU A 24 -35.43 54.50 -3.70
CA LEU A 24 -36.09 53.26 -4.08
C LEU A 24 -35.36 52.09 -3.41
N ILE A 25 -36.13 51.19 -2.78
CA ILE A 25 -35.64 49.95 -2.18
C ILE A 25 -36.41 48.80 -2.82
N GLU A 26 -35.71 47.91 -3.53
CA GLU A 26 -36.27 46.62 -3.96
C GLU A 26 -36.29 45.67 -2.76
N PHE A 27 -37.45 45.08 -2.49
CA PHE A 27 -37.68 44.25 -1.31
C PHE A 27 -38.45 42.98 -1.70
N PRO A 28 -38.03 41.76 -1.30
CA PRO A 28 -38.74 40.54 -1.65
C PRO A 28 -40.20 40.57 -1.14
N SER A 29 -41.19 40.43 -2.01
CA SER A 29 -42.60 40.59 -1.60
C SER A 29 -43.08 39.52 -0.61
N VAL A 30 -42.41 38.36 -0.58
CA VAL A 30 -42.61 37.30 0.43
C VAL A 30 -42.22 37.70 1.86
N LEU A 31 -41.46 38.80 2.05
CA LEU A 31 -41.09 39.33 3.36
C LEU A 31 -42.01 40.47 3.85
N LEU A 32 -43.05 40.80 3.09
CA LEU A 32 -44.08 41.77 3.47
C LEU A 32 -45.32 41.05 4.05
N PRO A 33 -46.19 41.76 4.80
CA PRO A 33 -47.50 41.23 5.20
C PRO A 33 -48.34 40.78 3.99
N PRO A 34 -49.17 39.72 4.12
CA PRO A 34 -49.86 39.11 2.98
C PRO A 34 -50.91 40.03 2.32
N ASP A 35 -51.56 40.89 3.11
CA ASP A 35 -52.65 41.78 2.65
C ASP A 35 -52.15 43.12 2.07
N ILE A 36 -50.89 43.20 1.64
CA ILE A 36 -50.26 44.47 1.26
C ILE A 36 -50.54 44.88 -0.19
N SER A 37 -50.72 46.19 -0.40
CA SER A 37 -51.07 46.77 -1.70
C SER A 37 -50.29 48.07 -2.00
N SER A 38 -50.20 48.45 -3.27
CA SER A 38 -49.66 49.75 -3.69
C SER A 38 -50.35 50.92 -2.97
N GLY A 39 -49.55 51.82 -2.39
CA GLY A 39 -49.99 52.93 -1.54
C GLY A 39 -49.99 52.62 -0.04
N SER A 40 -49.78 51.36 0.38
CA SER A 40 -49.62 51.00 1.80
C SER A 40 -48.35 51.60 2.40
N ILE A 41 -48.33 51.85 3.72
CA ILE A 41 -47.13 52.26 4.46
C ILE A 41 -46.71 51.11 5.37
N VAL A 42 -45.41 50.81 5.43
CA VAL A 42 -44.80 49.74 6.24
C VAL A 42 -43.76 50.33 7.17
N ASP A 43 -43.87 50.03 8.46
CA ASP A 43 -42.86 50.37 9.46
C ASP A 43 -41.81 49.26 9.57
N VAL A 44 -40.65 49.47 8.97
CA VAL A 44 -39.53 48.51 9.01
C VAL A 44 -38.64 48.81 10.23
N THR A 45 -38.64 47.90 11.19
CA THR A 45 -37.77 47.96 12.38
C THR A 45 -36.47 47.20 12.13
N VAL A 46 -35.39 47.93 11.80
CA VAL A 46 -34.05 47.36 11.62
C VAL A 46 -33.26 47.44 12.93
N SER A 47 -32.76 46.30 13.41
CA SER A 47 -31.89 46.22 14.60
C SER A 47 -30.83 45.14 14.43
N ARG A 48 -29.67 45.31 15.10
CA ARG A 48 -28.54 44.38 15.02
C ARG A 48 -28.72 43.24 16.04
N ASN A 49 -28.88 42.01 15.57
CA ASN A 49 -29.11 40.84 16.41
C ASN A 49 -27.79 40.20 16.87
N LEU A 50 -27.16 40.81 17.88
CA LEU A 50 -25.88 40.38 18.46
C LEU A 50 -25.91 38.92 18.96
N THR A 51 -27.06 38.43 19.45
CA THR A 51 -27.22 37.04 19.91
C THR A 51 -27.09 36.06 18.74
N SER A 52 -27.76 36.33 17.62
CA SER A 52 -27.66 35.51 16.40
C SER A 52 -26.27 35.59 15.78
N GLU A 53 -25.60 36.74 15.82
CA GLU A 53 -24.22 36.89 15.36
C GLU A 53 -23.25 36.03 16.20
N SER A 54 -23.33 36.11 17.53
CA SER A 54 -22.49 35.30 18.44
C SER A 54 -22.74 33.81 18.26
N LEU A 55 -24.00 33.40 18.02
CA LEU A 55 -24.38 32.01 17.77
C LEU A 55 -23.90 31.52 16.40
N ALA A 56 -23.93 32.37 15.36
CA ALA A 56 -23.38 32.05 14.05
C ALA A 56 -21.85 31.92 14.08
N ALA A 57 -21.15 32.83 14.77
CA ALA A 57 -19.70 32.77 14.97
C ALA A 57 -19.28 31.51 15.74
N SER A 58 -20.02 31.14 16.80
CA SER A 58 -19.78 29.90 17.55
C SER A 58 -19.99 28.65 16.69
N LYS A 59 -21.06 28.59 15.89
CA LYS A 59 -21.29 27.49 14.93
C LYS A 59 -20.18 27.38 13.89
N PHE A 60 -19.71 28.52 13.34
CA PHE A 60 -18.62 28.54 12.39
C PHE A 60 -17.31 28.02 13.00
N ALA A 61 -16.94 28.50 14.20
CA ALA A 61 -15.76 28.02 14.91
C ALA A 61 -15.83 26.51 15.20
N ALA A 62 -16.96 26.00 15.70
CA ALA A 62 -17.16 24.58 15.96
C ALA A 62 -17.06 23.72 14.69
N LEU A 63 -17.51 24.23 13.54
CA LEU A 63 -17.36 23.56 12.24
C LEU A 63 -15.88 23.52 11.80
N GLN A 64 -15.14 24.62 11.92
CA GLN A 64 -13.70 24.65 11.60
C GLN A 64 -12.90 23.70 12.50
N ASP A 65 -13.20 23.68 13.80
CA ASP A 65 -12.62 22.73 14.76
C ASP A 65 -12.91 21.27 14.36
N THR A 66 -14.13 20.98 13.92
CA THR A 66 -14.53 19.63 13.47
C THR A 66 -13.79 19.22 12.20
N ILE A 67 -13.66 20.13 11.22
CA ILE A 67 -12.90 19.89 9.98
C ILE A 67 -11.42 19.65 10.31
N TYR A 68 -10.82 20.50 11.14
CA TYR A 68 -9.42 20.37 11.55
C TYR A 68 -9.15 19.05 12.28
N ARG A 69 -9.96 18.69 13.28
CA ARG A 69 -9.82 17.44 14.05
C ARG A 69 -10.01 16.20 13.17
N THR A 70 -10.90 16.27 12.17
CA THR A 70 -11.16 15.15 11.26
C THR A 70 -10.05 14.98 10.24
N PHE A 71 -9.65 16.06 9.54
CA PHE A 71 -8.81 15.97 8.34
C PHE A 71 -7.37 16.47 8.50
N GLY A 72 -7.08 17.30 9.50
CA GLY A 72 -5.77 17.96 9.69
C GLY A 72 -4.97 17.54 10.92
N ALA A 73 -5.61 16.96 11.94
CA ALA A 73 -4.94 16.62 13.21
C ALA A 73 -4.06 15.36 13.16
N HIS A 74 -4.26 14.48 12.18
CA HIS A 74 -3.54 13.21 12.05
C HIS A 74 -2.95 13.05 10.64
N SER A 75 -1.71 12.58 10.56
CA SER A 75 -1.01 12.28 9.31
C SER A 75 -0.69 10.79 9.20
N PRO A 76 -0.51 10.23 7.99
CA PRO A 76 -0.24 8.80 7.80
C PRO A 76 1.05 8.35 8.49
N SER A 77 1.01 7.13 9.01
CA SER A 77 2.18 6.47 9.60
C SER A 77 3.19 6.05 8.51
N ALA A 78 4.48 6.13 8.85
CA ALA A 78 5.53 5.54 8.02
C ALA A 78 5.52 4.00 8.18
N PRO A 79 5.63 3.21 7.10
CA PRO A 79 5.54 1.75 7.18
C PRO A 79 6.76 1.17 7.92
N VAL A 80 6.54 0.32 8.92
CA VAL A 80 7.61 -0.34 9.69
C VAL A 80 7.93 -1.71 9.08
N LEU A 81 9.10 -1.85 8.44
CA LEU A 81 9.52 -3.06 7.73
C LEU A 81 10.39 -3.99 8.60
N ARG A 82 10.07 -5.29 8.63
CA ARG A 82 10.78 -6.35 9.37
C ARG A 82 11.14 -7.54 8.48
N CYS A 83 12.19 -8.27 8.87
CA CYS A 83 12.53 -9.57 8.30
C CYS A 83 11.88 -10.68 9.13
N ARG A 84 10.97 -11.46 8.53
CA ARG A 84 10.28 -12.57 9.19
C ARG A 84 11.07 -13.88 9.10
N ASN A 85 11.63 -14.14 7.93
CA ASN A 85 12.48 -15.30 7.67
C ASN A 85 13.48 -15.01 6.55
N ALA A 86 14.69 -15.52 6.68
CA ALA A 86 15.72 -15.50 5.63
C ALA A 86 16.14 -16.94 5.31
N THR A 87 16.40 -17.22 4.04
CA THR A 87 16.88 -18.51 3.54
C THR A 87 18.14 -18.28 2.69
N GLN A 88 18.65 -19.32 2.03
CA GLN A 88 19.80 -19.22 1.15
C GLN A 88 19.52 -18.39 -0.12
N THR A 89 18.29 -18.42 -0.64
CA THR A 89 17.93 -17.80 -1.94
C THR A 89 16.64 -16.98 -1.94
N SER A 90 16.02 -16.80 -0.76
CA SER A 90 14.84 -15.96 -0.58
C SER A 90 14.76 -15.33 0.82
N VAL A 91 14.06 -14.19 0.92
CA VAL A 91 13.72 -13.51 2.19
C VAL A 91 12.22 -13.25 2.21
N VAL A 92 11.58 -13.47 3.35
CA VAL A 92 10.21 -13.06 3.62
C VAL A 92 10.23 -11.82 4.52
N LEU A 93 9.66 -10.76 3.99
CA LEU A 93 9.49 -9.47 4.65
C LEU A 93 8.05 -9.35 5.14
N GLU A 94 7.87 -8.66 6.25
CA GLU A 94 6.55 -8.28 6.78
C GLU A 94 6.59 -6.87 7.35
N TRP A 95 5.44 -6.22 7.49
CA TRP A 95 5.33 -4.90 8.06
C TRP A 95 4.11 -4.78 8.98
N ASP A 96 4.09 -3.76 9.83
CA ASP A 96 2.93 -3.45 10.65
C ASP A 96 1.78 -2.87 9.82
N ALA A 97 0.56 -3.00 10.33
CA ALA A 97 -0.62 -2.40 9.70
C ALA A 97 -0.45 -0.88 9.62
N ILE A 98 -0.50 -0.35 8.39
CA ILE A 98 -0.29 1.07 8.12
C ILE A 98 -1.55 1.85 8.48
N ASP A 99 -1.44 2.78 9.43
CA ASP A 99 -2.45 3.81 9.60
C ASP A 99 -2.30 4.86 8.49
N PHE A 100 -3.39 5.11 7.78
CA PHE A 100 -3.50 6.08 6.69
C PHE A 100 -4.16 7.40 7.13
N ALA A 101 -4.66 7.50 8.37
CA ALA A 101 -5.56 8.56 8.82
C ALA A 101 -6.70 8.78 7.80
N THR A 102 -6.91 10.02 7.34
CA THR A 102 -7.86 10.38 6.27
C THR A 102 -7.29 10.28 4.86
N SER A 103 -6.03 9.85 4.69
CA SER A 103 -5.38 9.81 3.37
C SER A 103 -5.77 8.59 2.54
N GLU A 104 -5.76 8.77 1.22
CA GLU A 104 -5.95 7.68 0.27
C GLU A 104 -4.61 7.02 -0.05
N LEU A 105 -4.57 5.69 -0.03
CA LEU A 105 -3.41 4.89 -0.45
C LEU A 105 -3.28 4.93 -1.99
N ARG A 106 -2.23 5.55 -2.52
CA ARG A 106 -1.91 5.55 -3.96
C ARG A 106 -1.05 4.36 -4.38
N SER A 107 -0.04 4.01 -3.59
CA SER A 107 0.76 2.79 -3.79
C SER A 107 1.65 2.46 -2.58
N LEU A 108 1.96 1.18 -2.39
CA LEU A 108 3.08 0.73 -1.56
C LEU A 108 4.10 0.03 -2.46
N SER A 109 5.31 0.57 -2.55
CA SER A 109 6.40 0.04 -3.38
C SER A 109 7.48 -0.60 -2.50
N LEU A 110 8.01 -1.76 -2.88
CA LEU A 110 9.20 -2.34 -2.27
C LEU A 110 10.44 -1.96 -3.09
N TYR A 111 11.51 -1.57 -2.40
CA TYR A 111 12.83 -1.31 -2.96
C TYR A 111 13.85 -2.32 -2.42
N ARG A 112 14.79 -2.74 -3.28
CA ARG A 112 15.91 -3.65 -3.01
C ARG A 112 17.20 -3.01 -3.55
N ASN A 113 18.19 -2.78 -2.69
CA ASN A 113 19.46 -2.12 -3.02
C ASN A 113 19.28 -0.79 -3.77
N GLY A 114 18.29 0.02 -3.36
CA GLY A 114 17.94 1.30 -3.98
C GLY A 114 17.15 1.20 -5.30
N GLN A 115 17.08 0.03 -5.93
CA GLN A 115 16.25 -0.23 -7.10
C GLN A 115 14.82 -0.58 -6.69
N LYS A 116 13.81 -0.19 -7.47
CA LYS A 116 12.41 -0.58 -7.22
C LYS A 116 12.20 -2.04 -7.61
N ALA A 117 11.82 -2.88 -6.65
CA ALA A 117 11.58 -4.30 -6.85
C ALA A 117 10.15 -4.60 -7.31
N GLY A 118 9.17 -3.76 -6.94
CA GLY A 118 7.78 -3.91 -7.37
C GLY A 118 6.80 -3.06 -6.56
N ASN A 119 5.50 -3.20 -6.88
CA ASN A 119 4.39 -2.75 -6.04
C ASN A 119 3.88 -3.92 -5.19
N ILE A 120 3.39 -3.64 -3.98
CA ILE A 120 2.57 -4.58 -3.21
C ILE A 120 1.14 -4.52 -3.78
N PRO A 121 0.49 -5.64 -4.16
CA PRO A 121 -0.76 -5.62 -4.91
C PRO A 121 -1.99 -5.29 -4.04
N ARG A 122 -2.03 -5.73 -2.77
CA ARG A 122 -3.14 -5.46 -1.84
C ARG A 122 -2.62 -5.00 -0.47
N PRO A 123 -2.12 -3.74 -0.35
CA PRO A 123 -1.41 -3.29 0.86
C PRO A 123 -2.28 -3.11 2.11
N ARG A 124 -3.60 -3.27 2.01
CA ARG A 124 -4.55 -3.27 3.14
C ARG A 124 -4.81 -4.66 3.71
N ASP A 125 -4.65 -5.72 2.92
CA ASP A 125 -4.96 -7.10 3.32
C ASP A 125 -3.68 -7.93 3.53
N MET A 126 -2.62 -7.60 2.78
CA MET A 126 -1.39 -8.38 2.69
C MET A 126 -0.23 -7.59 3.31
N MET A 127 0.13 -7.95 4.55
CA MET A 127 1.21 -7.30 5.33
C MET A 127 2.57 -8.02 5.22
N SER A 128 2.77 -8.82 4.18
CA SER A 128 4.02 -9.56 3.95
C SER A 128 4.28 -9.87 2.48
N THR A 129 5.53 -10.15 2.12
CA THR A 129 5.91 -10.56 0.76
C THR A 129 7.17 -11.44 0.77
N LYS A 130 7.31 -12.32 -0.24
CA LYS A 130 8.46 -13.22 -0.41
C LYS A 130 9.29 -12.80 -1.62
N ILE A 131 10.55 -12.47 -1.40
CA ILE A 131 11.51 -12.08 -2.45
C ILE A 131 12.43 -13.27 -2.71
N SER A 132 12.20 -13.95 -3.83
CA SER A 132 13.01 -15.06 -4.35
C SER A 132 14.13 -14.57 -5.29
N GLY A 133 15.01 -15.47 -5.73
CA GLY A 133 16.09 -15.13 -6.67
C GLY A 133 17.18 -14.26 -6.04
N LEU A 134 17.45 -14.49 -4.75
CA LEU A 134 18.59 -13.90 -4.05
C LEU A 134 19.80 -14.83 -4.21
N ALA A 135 21.01 -14.25 -4.27
CA ALA A 135 22.24 -15.02 -4.20
C ALA A 135 22.50 -15.51 -2.76
N VAL A 136 23.24 -16.61 -2.63
CA VAL A 136 23.60 -17.24 -1.34
C VAL A 136 24.66 -16.40 -0.62
N ASP A 137 24.60 -16.34 0.73
CA ASP A 137 25.50 -15.58 1.60
C ASP A 137 25.72 -14.10 1.17
N THR A 138 24.69 -13.50 0.57
CA THR A 138 24.74 -12.15 -0.04
C THR A 138 23.87 -11.19 0.75
N GLU A 139 24.36 -9.96 0.94
CA GLU A 139 23.64 -8.90 1.64
C GLU A 139 22.72 -8.10 0.71
N TYR A 140 21.53 -7.78 1.20
CA TYR A 140 20.53 -6.96 0.51
C TYR A 140 19.92 -5.95 1.48
N THR A 141 19.69 -4.73 1.01
CA THR A 141 18.98 -3.68 1.76
C THR A 141 17.58 -3.51 1.21
N PHE A 142 16.57 -3.58 2.06
CA PHE A 142 15.15 -3.44 1.70
C PHE A 142 14.53 -2.22 2.40
N HIS A 143 13.61 -1.54 1.70
CA HIS A 143 12.73 -0.55 2.32
C HIS A 143 11.42 -0.45 1.54
N LEU A 144 10.35 -0.07 2.24
CA LEU A 144 9.06 0.28 1.65
C LEU A 144 8.99 1.77 1.38
N VAL A 145 8.34 2.15 0.28
CA VAL A 145 7.96 3.52 -0.03
C VAL A 145 6.44 3.55 -0.21
N LEU A 146 5.76 4.15 0.76
CA LEU A 146 4.33 4.41 0.79
C LEU A 146 4.05 5.76 0.13
N ARG A 147 3.10 5.79 -0.82
CA ARG A 147 2.57 7.03 -1.41
C ARG A 147 1.08 7.13 -1.10
N THR A 148 0.67 8.26 -0.56
CA THR A 148 -0.73 8.57 -0.22
C THR A 148 -1.19 9.88 -0.88
N SER A 149 -2.43 10.32 -0.64
CA SER A 149 -2.87 11.69 -0.94
C SER A 149 -2.17 12.75 -0.08
N ALA A 150 -1.72 12.41 1.13
CA ALA A 150 -1.09 13.34 2.07
C ALA A 150 0.45 13.43 1.95
N GLY A 151 1.10 12.54 1.20
CA GLY A 151 2.55 12.60 0.99
C GLY A 151 3.19 11.28 0.58
N THR A 152 4.53 11.24 0.66
CA THR A 152 5.33 10.01 0.49
C THR A 152 6.12 9.74 1.77
N PHE A 153 5.95 8.54 2.32
CA PHE A 153 6.57 8.06 3.54
C PHE A 153 7.43 6.84 3.22
N SER A 154 8.57 6.67 3.88
CA SER A 154 9.47 5.53 3.65
C SER A 154 9.70 4.77 4.95
N SER A 155 9.90 3.45 4.85
CA SER A 155 10.39 2.67 6.00
C SER A 155 11.87 2.94 6.24
N GLU A 156 12.32 2.59 7.44
CA GLU A 156 13.74 2.36 7.68
C GLU A 156 14.33 1.31 6.73
N LYS A 157 15.64 1.41 6.50
CA LYS A 157 16.39 0.52 5.60
C LYS A 157 16.82 -0.75 6.33
N LEU A 158 16.07 -1.82 6.11
CA LEU A 158 16.31 -3.14 6.66
C LEU A 158 17.39 -3.88 5.87
N THR A 159 18.54 -4.11 6.48
CA THR A 159 19.64 -4.90 5.89
C THR A 159 19.48 -6.37 6.28
N VAL A 160 19.49 -7.27 5.28
CA VAL A 160 19.34 -8.72 5.46
C VAL A 160 20.38 -9.45 4.61
N ARG A 161 21.17 -10.34 5.23
CA ARG A 161 22.05 -11.28 4.54
C ARG A 161 21.36 -12.63 4.37
N THR A 162 21.39 -13.19 3.16
CA THR A 162 20.90 -14.56 2.93
C THR A 162 21.79 -15.58 3.63
N HIS A 163 21.22 -16.73 3.97
CA HIS A 163 21.92 -17.77 4.73
C HIS A 163 22.97 -18.50 3.88
N LYS A 164 23.99 -19.06 4.55
CA LYS A 164 24.89 -20.05 3.96
C LYS A 164 24.18 -21.41 3.79
N MET A 165 24.70 -22.26 2.91
CA MET A 165 24.17 -23.63 2.71
C MET A 165 24.18 -24.48 3.99
N THR A 166 25.11 -24.21 4.91
CA THR A 166 25.24 -24.85 6.23
C THR A 166 24.34 -24.23 7.32
N GLN A 167 23.68 -23.10 7.05
CA GLN A 167 22.87 -22.39 8.05
C GLN A 167 21.39 -22.76 7.91
N LEU A 168 20.95 -23.70 8.75
CA LEU A 168 19.66 -24.37 8.64
C LEU A 168 18.50 -23.61 9.30
N SER A 169 18.76 -22.57 10.09
CA SER A 169 17.73 -21.81 10.84
C SER A 169 16.71 -21.04 10.00
N GLY A 170 16.97 -20.92 8.69
CA GLY A 170 16.00 -20.38 7.72
C GLY A 170 14.93 -21.40 7.30
N ILE A 171 15.15 -22.68 7.57
CA ILE A 171 14.21 -23.75 7.25
C ILE A 171 13.03 -23.66 8.22
N THR A 172 11.85 -23.47 7.64
CA THR A 172 10.56 -23.58 8.33
C THR A 172 9.79 -24.78 7.77
N VAL A 173 9.28 -25.62 8.67
CA VAL A 173 8.55 -26.85 8.32
C VAL A 173 7.12 -26.75 8.82
N SER A 174 6.16 -26.93 7.90
CA SER A 174 4.79 -27.28 8.28
C SER A 174 4.62 -28.80 8.21
N PRO A 175 4.24 -29.49 9.30
CA PRO A 175 3.98 -30.91 9.27
C PRO A 175 2.60 -31.21 8.65
N GLY A 176 2.53 -32.29 7.87
CA GLY A 176 1.29 -32.89 7.40
C GLY A 176 0.90 -34.14 8.20
N ILE A 177 0.04 -34.97 7.61
CA ILE A 177 -0.48 -36.17 8.27
C ILE A 177 0.63 -37.23 8.38
N MET A 178 0.95 -37.60 9.62
CA MET A 178 1.89 -38.67 9.98
C MET A 178 1.64 -39.21 11.40
N PRO A 179 2.19 -40.38 11.76
CA PRO A 179 2.10 -40.91 13.12
C PRO A 179 2.73 -39.99 14.17
N ALA A 180 2.11 -39.88 15.35
CA ALA A 180 2.54 -38.95 16.41
C ALA A 180 4.01 -39.16 16.86
N SER A 181 4.50 -40.41 16.91
CA SER A 181 5.90 -40.72 17.22
C SER A 181 6.88 -40.16 16.18
N LEU A 182 6.47 -40.15 14.90
CA LEU A 182 7.27 -39.59 13.80
C LEU A 182 7.23 -38.05 13.83
N LEU A 183 6.09 -37.46 14.20
CA LEU A 183 5.95 -36.01 14.45
C LEU A 183 6.88 -35.54 15.59
N THR A 184 6.94 -36.30 16.70
CA THR A 184 7.85 -35.99 17.82
C THR A 184 9.31 -36.04 17.39
N SER A 185 9.74 -37.13 16.74
CA SER A 185 11.11 -37.27 16.22
C SER A 185 11.46 -36.22 15.15
N LEU A 186 10.48 -35.81 14.34
CA LEU A 186 10.63 -34.71 13.37
C LEU A 186 10.89 -33.38 14.09
N LYS A 187 10.09 -33.05 15.11
CA LYS A 187 10.27 -31.83 15.92
C LYS A 187 11.65 -31.80 16.60
N GLU A 188 12.05 -32.88 17.27
CA GLU A 188 13.37 -33.02 17.90
C GLU A 188 14.53 -32.83 16.92
N THR A 189 14.34 -33.15 15.63
CA THR A 189 15.35 -32.96 14.58
C THR A 189 15.37 -31.52 14.07
N ILE A 190 14.20 -30.91 13.90
CA ILE A 190 14.05 -29.49 13.54
C ILE A 190 14.69 -28.59 14.61
N ASP A 191 14.39 -28.86 15.88
CA ASP A 191 14.90 -28.09 17.02
C ASP A 191 16.43 -28.24 17.15
N ARG A 192 16.99 -29.44 16.95
CA ARG A 192 18.46 -29.68 16.91
C ARG A 192 19.17 -29.01 15.74
N MET A 193 18.50 -28.87 14.59
CA MET A 193 19.00 -28.10 13.45
C MET A 193 18.91 -26.57 13.66
N GLY A 194 18.27 -26.10 14.73
CA GLY A 194 17.93 -24.68 14.91
C GLY A 194 16.91 -24.15 13.88
N ALA A 195 16.22 -25.05 13.18
CA ALA A 195 15.14 -24.75 12.25
C ALA A 195 13.82 -24.51 13.03
N ARG A 196 12.74 -24.12 12.34
CA ARG A 196 11.46 -23.77 13.01
C ARG A 196 10.31 -24.63 12.50
N MET A 197 9.64 -25.37 13.39
CA MET A 197 8.36 -26.02 13.06
C MET A 197 7.22 -25.02 13.24
N ILE A 198 6.24 -25.04 12.33
CA ILE A 198 5.12 -24.10 12.30
C ILE A 198 3.82 -24.84 11.96
N GLU A 199 2.70 -24.36 12.50
CA GLU A 199 1.37 -24.89 12.17
C GLU A 199 0.80 -24.19 10.93
N GLY A 200 0.27 -24.99 10.00
CA GLY A 200 -0.33 -24.54 8.74
C GLY A 200 0.66 -24.03 7.70
N VAL A 201 0.28 -24.09 6.43
CA VAL A 201 1.08 -23.51 5.34
C VAL A 201 0.89 -21.99 5.28
N ARG A 202 2.01 -21.25 5.30
CA ARG A 202 2.11 -19.80 5.34
C ARG A 202 3.17 -19.31 4.33
N ILE A 203 3.21 -17.99 4.05
CA ILE A 203 4.13 -17.40 3.05
C ILE A 203 5.61 -17.69 3.35
N ASP A 204 5.93 -17.85 4.64
CA ASP A 204 7.24 -18.16 5.18
C ASP A 204 7.54 -19.66 5.32
N THR A 205 6.60 -20.56 5.01
CA THR A 205 6.84 -22.02 4.97
C THR A 205 7.82 -22.38 3.85
N THR A 206 8.94 -23.01 4.19
CA THR A 206 9.94 -23.47 3.20
C THR A 206 9.66 -24.87 2.69
N HIS A 207 9.15 -25.77 3.54
CA HIS A 207 8.91 -27.18 3.22
C HIS A 207 7.65 -27.67 3.94
N PHE A 208 6.86 -28.52 3.28
CA PHE A 208 5.75 -29.25 3.87
C PHE A 208 6.17 -30.71 4.05
N VAL A 209 6.14 -31.22 5.28
CA VAL A 209 6.73 -32.52 5.62
C VAL A 209 5.64 -33.49 6.06
N THR A 210 5.38 -34.53 5.27
CA THR A 210 4.23 -35.43 5.46
C THR A 210 4.58 -36.87 5.08
N THR A 211 3.83 -37.85 5.60
CA THR A 211 3.86 -39.24 5.07
C THR A 211 2.73 -39.50 4.07
N GLU A 212 1.73 -38.63 4.00
CA GLU A 212 0.56 -38.78 3.13
C GLU A 212 0.27 -37.47 2.36
N GLY A 213 -0.02 -37.58 1.06
CA GLY A 213 -0.40 -36.44 0.23
C GLY A 213 -1.92 -36.24 0.21
N ARG A 214 -2.50 -35.71 1.29
CA ARG A 214 -3.93 -35.38 1.38
C ARG A 214 -4.22 -34.27 2.39
N GLY A 215 -5.34 -33.57 2.20
CA GLY A 215 -5.89 -32.58 3.13
C GLY A 215 -5.45 -31.15 2.83
N ARG A 216 -6.18 -30.20 3.42
CA ARG A 216 -6.15 -28.76 3.09
C ARG A 216 -4.76 -28.13 3.10
N ASP A 217 -3.91 -28.45 4.06
CA ASP A 217 -2.53 -27.91 4.10
C ASP A 217 -1.61 -28.56 3.06
N TRP A 218 -1.87 -29.80 2.63
CA TRP A 218 -1.14 -30.41 1.51
C TRP A 218 -1.56 -29.77 0.17
N GLU A 219 -2.86 -29.57 -0.05
CA GLU A 219 -3.40 -28.86 -1.21
C GLU A 219 -2.80 -27.44 -1.30
N LYS A 220 -2.80 -26.70 -0.19
CA LYS A 220 -2.23 -25.37 -0.07
C LYS A 220 -0.70 -25.35 -0.23
N ALA A 221 0.02 -26.39 0.20
CA ALA A 221 1.45 -26.53 -0.06
C ALA A 221 1.73 -26.62 -1.57
N VAL A 222 0.94 -27.42 -2.29
CA VAL A 222 1.05 -27.58 -3.75
C VAL A 222 0.72 -26.27 -4.47
N GLU A 223 -0.41 -25.62 -4.12
CA GLU A 223 -0.81 -24.30 -4.63
C GLU A 223 0.30 -23.25 -4.47
N MET A 224 0.85 -23.13 -3.25
CA MET A 224 1.92 -22.19 -2.92
C MET A 224 3.31 -22.62 -3.43
N ASN A 225 3.39 -23.71 -4.20
CA ASN A 225 4.62 -24.29 -4.76
C ASN A 225 5.69 -24.58 -3.68
N VAL A 226 5.24 -24.99 -2.49
CA VAL A 226 6.07 -25.43 -1.36
C VAL A 226 6.47 -26.91 -1.57
N PRO A 227 7.76 -27.27 -1.53
CA PRO A 227 8.21 -28.65 -1.62
C PRO A 227 7.55 -29.58 -0.58
N VAL A 228 6.83 -30.58 -1.06
CA VAL A 228 6.22 -31.65 -0.24
C VAL A 228 7.17 -32.83 -0.14
N VAL A 229 7.77 -33.05 1.03
CA VAL A 229 8.80 -34.07 1.26
C VAL A 229 8.48 -35.01 2.42
N VAL A 230 9.13 -36.18 2.45
CA VAL A 230 9.09 -37.11 3.59
C VAL A 230 10.00 -36.64 4.74
N PRO A 231 9.74 -37.06 6.01
CA PRO A 231 10.58 -36.72 7.16
C PRO A 231 12.08 -37.07 7.03
N ASP A 232 12.44 -38.03 6.19
CA ASP A 232 13.84 -38.39 5.91
C ASP A 232 14.67 -37.22 5.35
N TRP A 233 14.03 -36.24 4.70
CA TRP A 233 14.70 -35.04 4.19
C TRP A 233 15.34 -34.21 5.31
N VAL A 234 14.61 -34.03 6.42
CA VAL A 234 15.09 -33.27 7.58
C VAL A 234 16.27 -33.99 8.24
N LYS A 235 16.19 -35.31 8.37
CA LYS A 235 17.30 -36.17 8.85
C LYS A 235 18.51 -36.13 7.91
N GLY A 236 18.29 -35.95 6.61
CA GLY A 236 19.33 -35.67 5.62
C GLY A 236 20.01 -34.32 5.88
N CYS A 237 19.24 -33.23 6.01
CA CYS A 237 19.77 -31.90 6.31
C CYS A 237 20.58 -31.85 7.61
N GLU A 238 20.13 -32.54 8.67
CA GLU A 238 20.86 -32.67 9.92
C GLU A 238 22.21 -33.39 9.71
N ARG A 239 22.19 -34.60 9.15
CA ARG A 239 23.38 -35.45 9.02
C ARG A 239 24.46 -34.82 8.13
N GLU A 240 24.06 -34.16 7.04
CA GLU A 240 24.99 -33.50 6.12
C GLU A 240 25.47 -32.12 6.62
N GLY A 241 24.90 -31.60 7.71
CA GLY A 241 25.21 -30.25 8.25
C GLY A 241 24.88 -29.10 7.29
N ARG A 242 24.02 -29.35 6.29
CA ARG A 242 23.69 -28.41 5.20
C ARG A 242 22.36 -28.78 4.54
N ILE A 243 21.72 -27.82 3.89
CA ILE A 243 20.47 -28.05 3.18
C ILE A 243 20.68 -29.00 1.98
N VAL A 244 19.90 -30.08 1.91
CA VAL A 244 19.98 -31.11 0.84
C VAL A 244 18.87 -30.97 -0.19
N GLY A 245 19.13 -31.40 -1.43
CA GLY A 245 18.18 -31.29 -2.54
C GLY A 245 16.91 -32.13 -2.34
N VAL A 246 15.75 -31.50 -2.43
CA VAL A 246 14.43 -32.11 -2.14
C VAL A 246 14.01 -33.24 -3.09
N ARG A 247 14.55 -33.30 -4.32
CA ARG A 247 14.05 -34.18 -5.40
C ARG A 247 14.01 -35.68 -5.04
N GLY A 248 14.98 -36.18 -4.27
CA GLY A 248 15.02 -37.58 -3.84
C GLY A 248 14.06 -37.91 -2.68
N TYR A 249 13.40 -36.90 -2.11
CA TYR A 249 12.59 -37.00 -0.89
C TYR A 249 11.12 -36.60 -1.08
N TYR A 250 10.67 -36.34 -2.31
CA TYR A 250 9.24 -36.19 -2.60
C TYR A 250 8.49 -37.51 -2.31
N LEU A 251 7.19 -37.40 -1.98
CA LEU A 251 6.33 -38.56 -1.65
C LEU A 251 6.36 -39.68 -2.71
N ASN A 252 6.51 -39.30 -3.98
CA ASN A 252 6.52 -40.19 -5.15
C ASN A 252 7.93 -40.56 -5.66
N ALA A 253 9.00 -40.13 -4.98
CA ALA A 253 10.36 -40.51 -5.34
C ALA A 253 10.70 -41.93 -4.84
N ASP A 254 11.40 -42.74 -5.64
CA ASP A 254 11.87 -44.07 -5.21
C ASP A 254 12.70 -43.93 -3.92
N PRO A 255 12.33 -44.62 -2.81
CA PRO A 255 13.09 -44.60 -1.56
C PRO A 255 14.58 -44.95 -1.71
N ARG A 256 14.98 -45.69 -2.76
CA ARG A 256 16.39 -45.97 -3.07
C ARG A 256 17.20 -44.75 -3.55
N LEU A 257 16.52 -43.70 -4.04
CA LEU A 257 17.16 -42.43 -4.45
C LEU A 257 17.31 -41.45 -3.27
N ARG A 258 16.76 -41.77 -2.10
CA ARG A 258 17.07 -41.05 -0.86
C ARG A 258 18.52 -41.35 -0.50
N GLN A 259 19.29 -40.30 -0.18
CA GLN A 259 20.62 -40.46 0.39
C GLN A 259 20.50 -40.82 1.87
N MET A 260 19.98 -42.03 2.13
CA MET A 260 20.22 -42.76 3.38
C MET A 260 21.69 -43.17 3.35
N GLY A 261 22.51 -42.53 4.19
CA GLY A 261 23.93 -42.85 4.28
C GLY A 261 24.10 -44.30 4.73
N THR A 262 24.64 -45.15 3.84
CA THR A 262 25.24 -46.41 4.26
C THR A 262 26.38 -46.10 5.23
N PRO A 263 26.50 -46.85 6.34
CA PRO A 263 27.66 -46.69 7.22
C PRO A 263 28.92 -47.01 6.43
N THR A 264 29.94 -46.15 6.51
CA THR A 264 31.19 -46.25 5.75
C THR A 264 32.11 -47.36 6.29
N GLN A 265 31.71 -48.61 6.10
CA GLN A 265 32.67 -49.70 5.92
C GLN A 265 33.21 -49.64 4.49
N GLY A 266 34.52 -49.79 4.34
CA GLY A 266 35.23 -49.30 3.16
C GLY A 266 34.95 -50.06 1.87
N GLN A 267 34.56 -49.33 0.82
CA GLN A 267 34.93 -49.67 -0.55
C GLN A 267 36.08 -48.76 -0.98
N PRO A 268 37.16 -49.28 -1.59
CA PRO A 268 38.21 -48.46 -2.17
C PRO A 268 37.68 -47.71 -3.41
N PRO A 269 38.22 -46.53 -3.75
CA PRO A 269 37.84 -45.82 -4.97
C PRO A 269 38.22 -46.64 -6.23
N PRO A 270 37.44 -46.54 -7.32
CA PRO A 270 37.82 -47.15 -8.59
C PRO A 270 39.12 -46.51 -9.13
N PRO A 271 40.03 -47.29 -9.74
CA PRO A 271 41.29 -46.77 -10.23
C PRO A 271 41.10 -45.83 -11.44
N PRO A 272 41.96 -44.81 -11.62
CA PRO A 272 41.95 -43.99 -12.81
C PRO A 272 42.39 -44.80 -14.05
N PRO A 273 41.86 -44.50 -15.25
CA PRO A 273 42.24 -45.21 -16.47
C PRO A 273 43.72 -44.96 -16.82
N GLN A 274 44.50 -46.04 -16.97
CA GLN A 274 45.90 -45.96 -17.38
C GLN A 274 46.00 -45.53 -18.85
N GLN A 275 46.78 -44.48 -19.11
CA GLN A 275 47.26 -44.18 -20.46
C GLN A 275 48.36 -45.19 -20.83
N GLN A 276 48.13 -46.02 -21.85
CA GLN A 276 49.17 -46.86 -22.41
C GLN A 276 50.12 -46.02 -23.27
N GLN A 277 51.41 -46.01 -22.92
CA GLN A 277 52.47 -45.52 -23.80
C GLN A 277 52.86 -46.64 -24.77
N GLY A 278 52.62 -46.44 -26.07
CA GLY A 278 53.24 -47.21 -27.15
C GLY A 278 54.52 -46.53 -27.61
N SER A 279 55.58 -47.31 -27.86
CA SER A 279 56.92 -46.80 -28.17
C SER A 279 57.12 -46.40 -29.63
N GLN A 280 58.22 -45.67 -29.87
CA GLN A 280 58.63 -45.10 -31.16
C GLN A 280 58.94 -46.17 -32.22
N GLU A 281 58.80 -45.83 -33.52
CA GLU A 281 59.94 -46.02 -34.43
C GLU A 281 59.96 -45.04 -35.65
N GLN A 282 61.07 -44.30 -35.76
CA GLN A 282 61.74 -43.70 -36.94
C GLN A 282 61.01 -42.76 -37.95
N LEU A 283 61.80 -41.82 -38.50
CA LEU A 283 61.48 -40.80 -39.52
C LEU A 283 62.34 -41.04 -40.78
N PRO A 284 61.95 -40.54 -41.97
CA PRO A 284 62.67 -39.35 -42.48
C PRO A 284 61.85 -38.31 -43.29
N VAL A 285 62.00 -37.03 -42.89
CA VAL A 285 62.27 -35.83 -43.73
C VAL A 285 61.34 -35.45 -44.92
N ARG A 286 60.41 -34.49 -44.64
CA ARG A 286 60.11 -33.18 -45.34
C ARG A 286 59.87 -33.11 -46.89
N PRO A 287 59.33 -31.98 -47.48
CA PRO A 287 58.77 -30.74 -46.91
C PRO A 287 57.38 -30.25 -47.44
N ARG A 288 56.71 -29.45 -46.61
CA ARG A 288 55.78 -28.29 -46.88
C ARG A 288 55.21 -28.01 -48.30
N THR A 289 53.88 -27.86 -48.35
CA THR A 289 53.15 -26.64 -48.82
C THR A 289 51.76 -26.56 -48.15
N PRO A 290 51.15 -25.36 -47.98
CA PRO A 290 49.83 -25.21 -47.33
C PRO A 290 48.66 -25.19 -48.33
N ILE A 291 47.50 -25.73 -47.91
CA ILE A 291 46.21 -25.60 -48.62
C ILE A 291 45.28 -24.70 -47.81
N GLN A 292 44.46 -23.92 -48.50
CA GLN A 292 43.59 -22.88 -47.94
C GLN A 292 42.28 -23.45 -47.36
N SER A 293 41.58 -22.64 -46.57
CA SER A 293 40.17 -22.88 -46.19
C SER A 293 39.38 -21.59 -46.41
N PRO A 294 38.17 -21.63 -47.01
CA PRO A 294 37.45 -20.44 -47.42
C PRO A 294 36.76 -19.73 -46.25
N ARG A 295 36.69 -18.39 -46.33
CA ARG A 295 35.89 -17.52 -45.46
C ARG A 295 34.71 -16.99 -46.28
N THR A 296 33.49 -17.16 -45.77
CA THR A 296 32.28 -16.65 -46.43
C THR A 296 31.93 -15.28 -45.89
N GLU A 297 31.94 -14.26 -46.75
CA GLU A 297 31.32 -12.96 -46.50
C GLU A 297 30.38 -12.64 -47.67
N VAL A 298 29.27 -11.98 -47.36
CA VAL A 298 28.24 -11.60 -48.34
C VAL A 298 27.95 -10.12 -48.17
N THR A 299 28.01 -9.37 -49.27
CA THR A 299 27.77 -7.91 -49.30
C THR A 299 26.85 -7.58 -50.49
N PRO A 300 25.82 -6.74 -50.33
CA PRO A 300 24.97 -6.27 -51.44
C PRO A 300 25.67 -5.17 -52.29
N PRO A 301 25.17 -4.87 -53.50
CA PRO A 301 25.91 -4.10 -54.52
C PRO A 301 25.69 -2.57 -54.52
N THR A 302 26.65 -1.88 -55.16
CA THR A 302 26.75 -0.43 -55.45
C THR A 302 25.88 0.03 -56.65
N PRO A 303 25.70 1.36 -56.91
CA PRO A 303 26.73 2.24 -57.53
C PRO A 303 26.80 3.65 -56.85
N ASP A 304 27.52 4.71 -57.28
CA ASP A 304 28.33 4.97 -58.50
C ASP A 304 29.56 5.91 -58.22
N GLN A 305 29.80 6.93 -59.05
CA GLN A 305 30.94 7.88 -59.08
C GLN A 305 30.47 9.30 -59.55
N PRO A 306 31.32 10.36 -59.80
CA PRO A 306 32.79 10.49 -59.74
C PRO A 306 33.40 11.76 -59.05
N HIS A 307 34.45 11.52 -58.25
CA HIS A 307 35.76 12.23 -58.11
C HIS A 307 35.99 13.66 -57.52
N PRO A 308 37.08 13.84 -56.71
CA PRO A 308 37.57 15.11 -56.14
C PRO A 308 38.83 15.65 -56.86
N PRO A 309 39.43 16.79 -56.43
CA PRO A 309 40.54 16.77 -55.43
C PRO A 309 40.28 17.79 -54.26
N VAL A 310 41.16 18.32 -53.39
CA VAL A 310 42.63 18.58 -53.36
C VAL A 310 43.20 18.53 -51.90
N GLN A 311 44.36 17.87 -51.76
CA GLN A 311 45.59 18.10 -50.93
C GLN A 311 45.63 19.21 -49.81
N MET A 312 46.41 19.13 -48.71
CA MET A 312 47.42 18.13 -48.24
C MET A 312 47.86 18.32 -46.76
N HIS A 313 48.53 17.30 -46.21
CA HIS A 313 49.57 17.29 -45.13
C HIS A 313 49.33 17.88 -43.72
N ALA A 314 49.40 16.99 -42.73
CA ALA A 314 49.91 17.21 -41.35
C ALA A 314 51.48 17.18 -41.36
N PRO A 315 52.27 17.40 -40.26
CA PRO A 315 51.93 17.07 -38.85
C PRO A 315 52.52 17.94 -37.69
N THR A 316 52.05 17.62 -36.47
CA THR A 316 52.74 17.67 -35.15
C THR A 316 53.41 18.96 -34.64
N SER A 317 52.87 19.52 -33.54
CA SER A 317 53.60 19.81 -32.27
C SER A 317 52.65 20.23 -31.14
N ALA A 318 53.12 20.20 -29.88
CA ALA A 318 52.36 20.44 -28.63
C ALA A 318 53.36 20.81 -27.49
N PRO A 319 52.95 21.18 -26.24
CA PRO A 319 51.68 21.73 -25.72
C PRO A 319 51.85 22.92 -24.70
N ILE A 320 50.74 23.34 -24.07
CA ILE A 320 50.57 24.09 -22.78
C ILE A 320 51.03 25.56 -22.65
N GLN A 321 50.07 26.44 -22.35
CA GLN A 321 49.99 27.43 -21.24
C GLN A 321 49.40 28.79 -21.66
N GLU A 322 48.45 29.33 -20.88
CA GLU A 322 48.30 30.78 -20.66
C GLU A 322 47.48 31.06 -19.37
N ALA A 323 47.71 32.20 -18.69
CA ALA A 323 46.96 32.63 -17.51
C ALA A 323 47.13 34.13 -17.20
N GLU A 324 46.00 34.87 -17.09
CA GLU A 324 45.74 36.10 -16.29
C GLU A 324 46.71 37.32 -16.41
N PRO A 325 46.52 38.49 -15.72
CA PRO A 325 45.45 38.98 -14.81
C PRO A 325 44.85 40.34 -15.33
N PRO A 326 44.40 41.38 -14.55
CA PRO A 326 43.99 41.48 -13.12
C PRO A 326 42.71 42.31 -12.78
N SER A 327 42.25 42.20 -11.51
CA SER A 327 41.63 43.26 -10.62
C SER A 327 40.19 43.79 -10.90
N THR A 328 39.32 44.13 -9.92
CA THR A 328 39.40 44.17 -8.42
C THR A 328 38.02 44.04 -7.69
N SER A 329 38.07 43.89 -6.36
CA SER A 329 37.05 43.73 -5.29
C SER A 329 35.93 44.82 -5.17
N SER A 330 34.91 44.81 -4.25
CA SER A 330 34.77 44.28 -2.86
C SER A 330 33.26 44.21 -2.41
N SER A 331 32.76 43.21 -1.67
CA SER A 331 32.56 43.06 -0.19
C SER A 331 31.34 43.75 0.50
N VAL A 332 30.81 43.14 1.59
CA VAL A 332 29.54 43.45 2.30
C VAL A 332 29.75 43.95 3.75
N PRO A 333 28.84 44.76 4.35
CA PRO A 333 28.71 44.93 5.81
C PRO A 333 27.27 44.67 6.37
N GLN A 334 27.12 44.65 7.71
CA GLN A 334 25.88 44.29 8.43
C GLN A 334 25.68 45.13 9.74
N GLN A 335 24.45 45.17 10.27
CA GLN A 335 24.00 45.62 11.62
C GLN A 335 23.88 47.14 11.95
N SER A 336 22.66 47.57 12.35
CA SER A 336 22.34 48.29 13.61
C SER A 336 20.83 48.67 13.71
N ARG A 337 20.34 49.04 14.90
CA ARG A 337 18.94 49.48 15.22
C ARG A 337 18.97 50.43 16.44
N PRO A 338 18.29 51.60 16.41
CA PRO A 338 17.11 51.86 17.27
C PRO A 338 16.00 52.72 16.56
N GLU A 339 14.68 52.46 16.64
CA GLU A 339 13.64 52.81 17.66
C GLU A 339 12.83 54.11 17.43
N HIS A 340 11.49 54.02 17.58
CA HIS A 340 10.43 55.08 17.57
C HIS A 340 10.32 55.93 16.26
N GLU A 341 9.18 56.52 15.85
CA GLU A 341 7.79 56.65 16.38
C GLU A 341 6.80 56.73 15.17
N ALA A 342 5.63 56.07 15.17
CA ALA A 342 4.28 56.63 15.41
C ALA A 342 3.35 56.62 14.15
N ASP A 343 2.05 56.39 14.39
CA ASP A 343 0.82 56.60 13.59
C ASP A 343 0.89 56.86 12.06
N THR A 344 0.10 56.17 11.23
CA THR A 344 -1.36 56.45 11.10
C THR A 344 -2.12 55.39 10.27
N SER A 345 -3.46 55.44 10.31
CA SER A 345 -4.40 54.48 9.71
C SER A 345 -5.12 54.98 8.44
N THR A 346 -5.29 54.09 7.44
CA THR A 346 -6.44 53.97 6.51
C THR A 346 -6.31 52.61 5.80
N LEU A 347 -7.31 51.77 5.53
CA LEU A 347 -8.73 51.92 5.14
C LEU A 347 -8.95 52.64 3.80
N GLY A 348 -9.15 51.84 2.74
CA GLY A 348 -9.53 52.29 1.41
C GLY A 348 -9.49 51.13 0.43
N GLY A 349 -10.64 50.68 -0.04
CA GLY A 349 -10.77 49.70 -1.11
C GLY A 349 -11.91 50.10 -2.03
N GLU A 350 -11.71 49.97 -3.33
CA GLU A 350 -12.72 50.26 -4.36
C GLU A 350 -12.77 49.14 -5.40
N THR A 351 -13.88 49.09 -6.13
CA THR A 351 -14.31 47.97 -6.99
C THR A 351 -14.83 48.50 -8.33
N LEU A 352 -15.25 47.59 -9.23
CA LEU A 352 -15.77 47.80 -10.60
C LEU A 352 -14.69 48.07 -11.67
N ALA A 353 -14.90 47.75 -12.96
CA ALA A 353 -15.78 46.73 -13.57
C ALA A 353 -15.43 46.55 -15.07
N GLU A 354 -16.09 45.56 -15.69
CA GLU A 354 -16.39 45.46 -17.14
C GLU A 354 -15.26 45.50 -18.19
N LYS A 355 -15.14 44.37 -18.91
CA LYS A 355 -15.30 44.40 -20.37
C LYS A 355 -15.92 43.08 -20.87
N ARG A 356 -16.97 43.16 -21.70
CA ARG A 356 -17.66 41.99 -22.28
C ARG A 356 -17.94 42.21 -23.78
N ALA A 357 -17.30 41.40 -24.62
CA ALA A 357 -17.57 41.13 -26.04
C ALA A 357 -16.38 40.28 -26.57
N SER A 358 -16.50 39.35 -27.53
CA SER A 358 -17.58 38.54 -28.11
C SER A 358 -16.92 37.62 -29.17
N LEU A 359 -17.69 36.92 -30.02
CA LEU A 359 -17.25 35.91 -31.02
C LEU A 359 -16.99 34.54 -30.33
N GLU A 360 -17.70 33.45 -30.67
CA GLU A 360 -17.84 32.73 -31.97
C GLU A 360 -16.55 31.97 -32.34
N ASP A 361 -16.58 30.72 -32.81
CA ASP A 361 -17.59 29.64 -32.81
C ASP A 361 -16.85 28.31 -33.08
N ASP A 362 -17.47 27.15 -32.85
CA ASP A 362 -17.32 25.88 -33.62
C ASP A 362 -17.92 24.71 -32.80
N ASP A 363 -19.00 24.12 -33.32
CA ASP A 363 -19.51 22.79 -32.94
C ASP A 363 -18.77 21.70 -33.74
N ASP A 364 -18.67 20.48 -33.20
CA ASP A 364 -18.61 19.26 -34.03
C ASP A 364 -19.06 18.04 -33.21
N ASP A 365 -20.21 17.46 -33.58
CA ASP A 365 -20.71 16.17 -33.10
C ASP A 365 -20.23 15.05 -34.03
N GLU A 366 -19.45 14.08 -33.53
CA GLU A 366 -19.33 12.77 -34.19
C GLU A 366 -19.88 11.64 -33.30
N ASN A 367 -20.87 10.94 -33.85
CA ASN A 367 -21.58 9.82 -33.25
C ASN A 367 -21.12 8.50 -33.90
N ASP A 368 -20.70 7.51 -33.10
CA ASP A 368 -20.29 6.19 -33.59
C ASP A 368 -20.94 5.04 -32.78
N GLU A 369 -22.12 4.61 -33.20
CA GLU A 369 -22.79 3.40 -32.69
C GLU A 369 -22.33 2.16 -33.46
N LEU A 370 -21.52 1.30 -32.82
CA LEU A 370 -21.10 0.01 -33.40
C LEU A 370 -21.55 -1.23 -32.60
N SER A 371 -22.87 -1.45 -32.63
CA SER A 371 -23.55 -2.76 -32.75
C SER A 371 -22.78 -4.02 -32.30
N THR A 372 -22.99 -4.45 -31.06
CA THR A 372 -22.60 -5.81 -30.61
C THR A 372 -23.63 -6.85 -31.04
N ASN A 373 -23.23 -7.85 -31.83
CA ASN A 373 -24.01 -9.06 -32.08
C ASN A 373 -23.26 -10.27 -31.49
N GLY A 374 -23.87 -10.98 -30.54
CA GLY A 374 -23.17 -11.92 -29.65
C GLY A 374 -23.63 -13.37 -29.74
N ASN A 375 -23.10 -14.23 -28.85
CA ASN A 375 -23.66 -15.55 -28.51
C ASN A 375 -23.04 -16.09 -27.20
N GLY A 376 -23.74 -17.00 -26.49
CA GLY A 376 -23.07 -17.99 -25.62
C GLY A 376 -23.14 -17.88 -24.08
N ASP A 377 -24.35 -17.89 -23.51
CA ASP A 377 -24.82 -18.83 -22.45
C ASP A 377 -24.12 -19.01 -21.06
N THR A 378 -24.95 -19.25 -20.03
CA THR A 378 -24.67 -19.59 -18.59
C THR A 378 -23.83 -18.59 -17.76
N GLY A 379 -24.11 -18.34 -16.48
CA GLY A 379 -25.23 -18.75 -15.60
C GLY A 379 -25.30 -17.83 -14.36
N LYS A 380 -26.43 -17.76 -13.64
CA LYS A 380 -26.67 -16.84 -12.52
C LYS A 380 -27.08 -17.59 -11.25
N ASP A 381 -26.21 -17.68 -10.24
CA ASP A 381 -26.52 -18.40 -8.99
C ASP A 381 -25.84 -17.83 -7.71
N GLU A 382 -25.29 -16.59 -7.71
CA GLU A 382 -24.53 -16.06 -6.54
C GLU A 382 -25.19 -14.88 -5.78
N ASP A 383 -26.20 -14.20 -6.34
CA ASP A 383 -26.79 -12.98 -5.74
C ASP A 383 -27.93 -13.22 -4.72
N GLU A 384 -28.60 -14.39 -4.71
CA GLU A 384 -29.78 -14.61 -3.84
C GLU A 384 -29.44 -14.90 -2.37
N ASP A 385 -28.31 -15.57 -2.08
CA ASP A 385 -27.99 -16.01 -0.72
C ASP A 385 -27.60 -14.85 0.23
N TYR A 386 -26.96 -13.80 -0.31
CA TYR A 386 -26.63 -12.60 0.46
C TYR A 386 -27.86 -11.82 0.93
N ALA A 387 -28.98 -11.90 0.19
CA ALA A 387 -30.24 -11.28 0.61
C ALA A 387 -30.87 -12.05 1.79
N ARG A 388 -31.04 -13.38 1.64
CA ARG A 388 -31.68 -14.23 2.67
C ARG A 388 -30.92 -14.22 3.99
N GLN A 389 -29.59 -14.22 3.95
CA GLN A 389 -28.78 -14.27 5.16
C GLN A 389 -28.83 -12.97 5.98
N ARG A 390 -29.18 -11.84 5.35
CA ARG A 390 -29.40 -10.56 6.04
C ARG A 390 -30.79 -10.47 6.69
N GLU A 391 -31.83 -10.92 5.99
CA GLU A 391 -33.21 -10.92 6.51
C GLU A 391 -33.36 -11.79 7.77
N LEU A 392 -32.66 -12.94 7.81
CA LEU A 392 -32.58 -13.81 8.98
C LEU A 392 -31.92 -13.14 10.21
N ALA A 393 -30.94 -12.24 10.00
CA ALA A 393 -30.27 -11.52 11.08
C ALA A 393 -31.15 -10.40 11.67
N GLU A 394 -31.82 -9.62 10.81
CA GLU A 394 -32.72 -8.54 11.24
C GLU A 394 -33.99 -9.10 11.93
N GLY A 395 -34.48 -10.28 11.50
CA GLY A 395 -35.53 -11.05 12.17
C GLY A 395 -35.17 -11.64 13.54
N ALA A 396 -33.88 -11.83 13.85
CA ALA A 396 -33.43 -12.28 15.16
C ALA A 396 -33.37 -11.12 16.18
N LEU A 397 -32.91 -9.94 15.75
CA LEU A 397 -32.77 -8.75 16.60
C LEU A 397 -34.13 -8.17 17.04
N SER A 398 -35.16 -8.25 16.20
CA SER A 398 -36.52 -7.82 16.57
C SER A 398 -37.13 -8.72 17.66
N LYS A 399 -36.98 -10.05 17.55
CA LYS A 399 -37.43 -11.02 18.58
C LYS A 399 -36.70 -10.88 19.92
N ALA A 400 -35.46 -10.39 19.93
CA ALA A 400 -34.73 -10.11 21.17
C ALA A 400 -35.29 -8.89 21.92
N ARG A 401 -35.74 -7.84 21.20
CA ARG A 401 -36.36 -6.65 21.80
C ARG A 401 -37.80 -6.88 22.26
N GLY A 402 -38.59 -7.63 21.51
CA GLY A 402 -40.01 -7.89 21.82
C GLY A 402 -40.28 -8.84 22.99
N ARG A 403 -39.30 -9.13 23.85
CA ARG A 403 -39.43 -10.11 24.96
C ARG A 403 -38.99 -9.56 26.33
N ALA A 404 -38.88 -8.24 26.46
CA ALA A 404 -38.40 -7.55 27.66
C ALA A 404 -39.41 -6.59 28.30
N ASP A 405 -40.61 -6.44 27.72
CA ASP A 405 -41.58 -5.36 28.06
C ASP A 405 -43.00 -5.86 28.41
N GLU A 406 -43.16 -7.17 28.65
CA GLU A 406 -44.40 -7.75 29.20
C GLU A 406 -44.08 -8.63 30.41
N GLY A 407 -44.31 -8.13 31.63
CA GLY A 407 -44.01 -8.91 32.84
C GLY A 407 -44.18 -8.28 34.23
N ALA A 408 -44.83 -7.13 34.41
CA ALA A 408 -44.90 -6.47 35.72
C ALA A 408 -46.16 -5.61 35.99
N ALA A 409 -47.35 -6.24 36.09
CA ALA A 409 -48.52 -5.61 36.74
C ALA A 409 -49.56 -6.66 37.18
N GLN A 410 -50.33 -6.33 38.23
CA GLN A 410 -51.44 -7.10 38.83
C GLN A 410 -51.03 -8.41 39.55
N GLY A 411 -51.50 -8.74 40.77
CA GLY A 411 -52.30 -7.95 41.71
C GLY A 411 -53.42 -8.75 42.38
N ALA A 412 -53.12 -9.48 43.47
CA ALA A 412 -54.12 -10.18 44.30
C ALA A 412 -53.71 -10.16 45.79
N PRO A 413 -54.65 -10.14 46.76
CA PRO A 413 -54.34 -9.87 48.16
C PRO A 413 -54.14 -11.12 49.03
N ALA A 414 -53.44 -10.96 50.15
CA ALA A 414 -53.41 -11.92 51.25
C ALA A 414 -53.69 -11.20 52.59
N GLN A 415 -54.49 -11.81 53.46
CA GLN A 415 -54.73 -11.34 54.82
C GLN A 415 -53.79 -12.06 55.79
N ALA A 416 -53.12 -11.31 56.67
CA ALA A 416 -52.48 -11.80 57.88
C ALA A 416 -52.46 -10.67 58.93
N GLN A 417 -52.29 -11.01 60.21
CA GLN A 417 -52.51 -10.09 61.35
C GLN A 417 -51.24 -9.82 62.14
N GLY A 418 -51.19 -8.65 62.78
CA GLY A 418 -50.26 -8.33 63.88
C GLY A 418 -48.88 -7.81 63.47
N GLN A 419 -48.09 -7.22 64.38
CA GLN A 419 -48.39 -6.61 65.70
C GLN A 419 -47.10 -5.92 66.19
N GLU A 420 -47.16 -4.67 66.70
CA GLU A 420 -46.07 -3.98 67.44
C GLU A 420 -44.72 -3.81 66.66
N GLU A 421 -43.71 -3.00 67.02
CA GLU A 421 -43.58 -1.90 68.00
C GLU A 421 -42.52 -0.85 67.52
N ALA A 422 -42.54 0.34 68.15
CA ALA A 422 -41.47 1.33 68.47
C ALA A 422 -40.15 1.52 67.66
N GLY A 423 -39.58 2.74 67.75
CA GLY A 423 -38.20 3.11 67.34
C GLY A 423 -38.14 3.87 65.99
N ASP A 424 -38.05 5.20 65.88
CA ASP A 424 -37.53 6.30 66.73
C ASP A 424 -36.02 6.58 66.59
N PHE A 425 -35.70 7.77 66.05
CA PHE A 425 -34.39 8.47 66.03
C PHE A 425 -33.20 7.78 65.29
N ASP A 426 -32.16 8.47 64.79
CA ASP A 426 -31.91 9.93 64.78
C ASP A 426 -31.24 10.42 63.47
N GLU A 427 -31.23 11.75 63.36
CA GLU A 427 -30.52 12.65 62.46
C GLU A 427 -28.98 12.54 62.53
N VAL A 428 -28.32 13.16 61.53
CA VAL A 428 -27.10 14.01 61.59
C VAL A 428 -26.12 13.70 60.44
N ALA A 429 -25.68 14.78 59.78
CA ALA A 429 -24.72 14.76 58.67
C ALA A 429 -23.32 15.25 59.10
N LEU A 430 -22.31 14.87 58.31
CA LEU A 430 -21.03 15.56 58.12
C LEU A 430 -20.64 15.49 56.64
#